data_AF-A0A3B0UVB5-F1
#
_entry.id   AF-A0A3B0UVB5-F1
#
_cell.length_a   1.000
_cell.length_b   1.000
_cell.length_c   1.000
_cell.angle_alpha   90.00
_cell.angle_beta   90.00
_cell.angle_gamma   90.00
#
_symmetry.space_group_name_H-M   'P 1'
#
loop_
_entity.id
_entity.type
_entity.pdbx_description
1 polymer ?
#
loop_
_entity_poly.entity_id
_entity_poly.type
_entity_poly.pdbx_seq_one_letter_code
_entity_poly.pdbx_strand_id
1 'polypeptide(L)'
;MNKLQNYINGQWRESSATEFLDVVNPATMENLGQVPLSPAADVASAAKAAAEAFDSWRRTPAAERIQYLFKLKNLLEEYFEELAQIITMEAGKTIGESRGEMRRAIENVEVACGIPQMMQGVISEDVAPGIDEMMIRQPVGVAAAIPSYENGAFVRPTILQNVNPAGEIARTEIFGPVLSLIHVNTIDEAIAFVNGGQYGNMACLFTNSGAAARKFRYEVQAGNIGINIGVAVPMAYFPFSGWKESFFGTLHGQSKHAVEFFTQTKVVVERWPKEWSRQF
;
A
#
# COMPACT_ATOMS: atom_id res chain seq x y z
N MET A 1 -2.00 -3.71 33.25
CA MET A 1 -2.34 -3.90 31.82
C MET A 1 -1.90 -2.66 31.07
N ASN A 2 -1.15 -2.81 29.98
CA ASN A 2 -0.63 -1.68 29.23
C ASN A 2 -1.71 -1.20 28.25
N LYS A 3 -2.26 0.01 28.48
CA LYS A 3 -3.21 0.63 27.56
C LYS A 3 -2.42 1.40 26.52
N LEU A 4 -2.63 1.08 25.24
CA LEU A 4 -2.00 1.82 24.15
C LEU A 4 -2.55 3.25 24.11
N GLN A 5 -1.70 4.15 23.65
CA GLN A 5 -1.99 5.58 23.53
C GLN A 5 -2.06 5.96 22.05
N ASN A 6 -2.80 7.02 21.74
CA ASN A 6 -2.75 7.62 20.42
C ASN A 6 -1.48 8.47 20.29
N TYR A 7 -0.86 8.51 19.11
CA TYR A 7 0.25 9.44 18.85
C TYR A 7 -0.28 10.65 18.05
N ILE A 8 -0.52 11.77 18.74
CA ILE A 8 -1.13 12.97 18.14
C ILE A 8 -0.25 14.19 18.44
N ASN A 9 0.10 14.93 17.39
CA ASN A 9 0.89 16.17 17.47
C ASN A 9 2.24 15.97 18.20
N GLY A 10 2.97 14.91 17.83
CA GLY A 10 4.30 14.63 18.37
C GLY A 10 4.33 14.02 19.78
N GLN A 11 3.17 13.67 20.34
CA GLN A 11 3.05 13.17 21.71
C GLN A 11 2.15 11.94 21.78
N TRP A 12 2.52 11.00 22.66
CA TRP A 12 1.62 9.95 23.10
C TRP A 12 0.55 10.55 24.02
N ARG A 13 -0.72 10.29 23.72
CA ARG A 13 -1.88 10.82 24.42
C ARG A 13 -2.85 9.70 24.73
N GLU A 14 -3.32 9.66 25.98
CA GLU A 14 -4.42 8.78 26.32
C GLU A 14 -5.68 9.18 25.54
N SER A 15 -6.37 8.17 25.03
CA SER A 15 -7.65 8.36 24.34
C SER A 15 -8.74 8.67 25.36
N SER A 16 -9.73 9.45 24.93
CA SER A 16 -10.99 9.63 25.68
C SER A 16 -11.98 8.47 25.50
N ALA A 17 -11.56 7.39 24.82
CA ALA A 17 -12.36 6.19 24.60
C ALA A 17 -12.85 5.55 25.90
N THR A 18 -14.11 5.12 25.89
CA THR A 18 -14.71 4.30 26.94
C THR A 18 -14.59 2.80 26.65
N GLU A 19 -14.36 2.45 25.39
CA GLU A 19 -14.24 1.08 24.89
C GLU A 19 -12.82 0.80 24.44
N PHE A 20 -12.35 -0.42 24.72
CA PHE A 20 -11.01 -0.89 24.39
C PHE A 20 -11.12 -2.30 23.82
N LEU A 21 -10.27 -2.60 22.85
CA LEU A 21 -10.08 -3.96 22.35
C LEU A 21 -8.81 -4.54 22.94
N ASP A 22 -8.87 -5.81 23.32
CA ASP A 22 -7.70 -6.54 23.78
C ASP A 22 -6.82 -6.88 22.57
N VAL A 23 -5.55 -6.47 22.64
CA VAL A 23 -4.51 -6.96 21.73
C VAL A 23 -3.99 -8.25 22.33
N VAL A 24 -4.19 -9.36 21.64
CA VAL A 24 -3.81 -10.68 22.15
C VAL A 24 -2.82 -11.35 21.22
N ASN A 25 -1.95 -12.16 21.80
CA ASN A 25 -1.08 -13.03 21.04
C ASN A 25 -1.93 -14.16 20.42
N PRO A 26 -2.01 -14.29 19.08
CA PRO A 26 -2.88 -15.27 18.44
C PRO A 26 -2.36 -16.71 18.58
N ALA A 27 -1.12 -16.92 19.05
CA ALA A 27 -0.61 -18.25 19.31
C ALA A 27 -0.90 -18.73 20.75
N THR A 28 -0.85 -17.83 21.73
CA THR A 28 -0.96 -18.19 23.16
C THR A 28 -2.25 -17.73 23.83
N MET A 29 -3.04 -16.87 23.18
CA MET A 29 -4.18 -16.16 23.76
C MET A 29 -3.81 -15.15 24.84
N GLU A 30 -2.53 -14.90 25.08
CA GLU A 30 -2.08 -13.96 26.10
C GLU A 30 -2.43 -12.53 25.70
N ASN A 31 -3.01 -11.76 26.62
CA ASN A 31 -3.29 -10.35 26.41
C ASN A 31 -1.97 -9.55 26.48
N LEU A 32 -1.59 -8.95 25.36
CA LEU A 32 -0.39 -8.12 25.18
C LEU A 32 -0.64 -6.66 25.59
N GLY A 33 -1.89 -6.19 25.46
CA GLY A 33 -2.29 -4.83 25.80
C GLY A 33 -3.73 -4.54 25.41
N GLN A 34 -4.14 -3.29 25.56
CA GLN A 34 -5.48 -2.84 25.17
C GLN A 34 -5.40 -1.62 24.25
N VAL A 35 -5.98 -1.70 23.06
CA VAL A 35 -6.06 -0.59 22.11
C VAL A 35 -7.37 0.19 22.30
N PRO A 36 -7.34 1.53 22.44
CA PRO A 36 -8.55 2.32 22.59
C PRO A 36 -9.34 2.39 21.28
N LEU A 37 -10.66 2.18 21.36
CA LEU A 37 -11.59 2.51 20.28
C LEU A 37 -11.82 4.02 20.27
N SER A 38 -10.86 4.74 19.69
CA SER A 38 -10.76 6.20 19.76
C SER A 38 -12.03 6.87 19.20
N PRO A 39 -12.69 7.76 19.97
CA PRO A 39 -13.91 8.41 19.54
C PRO A 39 -13.64 9.46 18.46
N ALA A 40 -14.70 9.93 17.82
CA ALA A 40 -14.62 10.96 16.78
C ALA A 40 -13.86 12.23 17.21
N ALA A 41 -13.88 12.57 18.51
CA ALA A 41 -13.15 13.71 19.05
C ALA A 41 -11.62 13.55 18.95
N ASP A 42 -11.11 12.36 19.20
CA ASP A 42 -9.67 12.07 19.09
C ASP A 42 -9.23 12.12 17.62
N VAL A 43 -10.06 11.58 16.73
CA VAL A 43 -9.85 11.66 15.27
C VAL A 43 -9.87 13.12 14.80
N ALA A 44 -10.83 13.91 15.26
CA ALA A 44 -10.92 15.34 14.92
C ALA A 44 -9.70 16.13 15.44
N SER A 45 -9.20 15.78 16.63
CA SER A 45 -7.99 16.36 17.21
C SER A 45 -6.75 16.01 16.36
N ALA A 46 -6.62 14.76 15.94
CA ALA A 46 -5.55 14.32 15.04
C ALA A 46 -5.63 15.02 13.67
N ALA A 47 -6.82 15.11 13.08
CA ALA A 47 -7.06 15.79 11.82
C ALA A 47 -6.74 17.29 11.91
N LYS A 48 -7.13 17.95 12.99
CA LYS A 48 -6.81 19.35 13.24
C LYS A 48 -5.30 19.57 13.35
N ALA A 49 -4.61 18.77 14.14
CA ALA A 49 -3.15 18.87 14.28
C ALA A 49 -2.43 18.64 12.94
N ALA A 50 -2.88 17.66 12.15
CA ALA A 50 -2.35 17.41 10.82
C ALA A 50 -2.60 18.59 9.87
N ALA A 51 -3.80 19.18 9.88
CA ALA A 51 -4.14 20.33 9.05
C ALA A 51 -3.34 21.59 9.43
N GLU A 52 -3.12 21.83 10.72
CA GLU A 52 -2.30 22.95 11.22
C GLU A 52 -0.82 22.81 10.80
N ALA A 53 -0.27 21.59 10.86
CA ALA A 53 1.11 21.32 10.44
C ALA A 53 1.30 21.31 8.91
N PHE A 54 0.24 21.13 8.13
CA PHE A 54 0.32 20.92 6.69
C PHE A 54 0.91 22.12 5.94
N ASP A 55 0.56 23.35 6.33
CA ASP A 55 0.97 24.57 5.59
C ASP A 55 2.50 24.78 5.61
N SER A 56 3.13 24.57 6.76
CA SER A 56 4.59 24.62 6.86
C SER A 56 5.23 23.42 6.14
N TRP A 57 4.71 22.21 6.38
CA TRP A 57 5.26 20.98 5.81
C TRP A 57 5.23 20.93 4.27
N ARG A 58 4.15 21.41 3.64
CA ARG A 58 4.04 21.45 2.18
C ARG A 58 5.07 22.39 1.53
N ARG A 59 5.53 23.41 2.26
CA ARG A 59 6.55 24.37 1.82
C ARG A 59 7.97 23.91 2.10
N THR A 60 8.17 22.92 2.97
CA THR A 60 9.47 22.29 3.17
C THR A 60 9.94 21.66 1.84
N PRO A 61 11.13 22.03 1.35
CA PRO A 61 11.68 21.48 0.10
C PRO A 61 11.74 19.95 0.11
N ALA A 62 11.51 19.31 -1.04
CA ALA A 62 11.56 17.85 -1.15
C ALA A 62 12.93 17.27 -0.71
N ALA A 63 14.03 18.01 -0.98
CA ALA A 63 15.39 17.66 -0.56
C ALA A 63 15.63 17.72 0.95
N GLU A 64 14.79 18.44 1.70
CA GLU A 64 14.79 18.42 3.16
C GLU A 64 13.85 17.34 3.69
N ARG A 65 12.65 17.18 3.12
CA ARG A 65 11.67 16.15 3.53
C ARG A 65 12.25 14.73 3.46
N ILE A 66 13.03 14.44 2.41
CA ILE A 66 13.71 13.15 2.23
C ILE A 66 14.63 12.78 3.40
N GLN A 67 15.24 13.74 4.11
CA GLN A 67 16.17 13.44 5.21
C GLN A 67 15.46 12.72 6.36
N TYR A 68 14.18 13.03 6.60
CA TYR A 68 13.35 12.32 7.57
C TYR A 68 13.06 10.87 7.13
N LEU A 69 12.92 10.62 5.83
CA LEU A 69 12.74 9.27 5.30
C LEU A 69 14.02 8.44 5.38
N PHE A 70 15.19 9.03 5.12
CA PHE A 70 16.47 8.35 5.36
C PHE A 70 16.66 8.02 6.85
N LYS A 71 16.31 8.94 7.74
CA LYS A 71 16.33 8.68 9.18
C LYS A 71 15.38 7.54 9.55
N LEU A 72 14.15 7.55 9.02
CA LEU A 72 13.18 6.48 9.22
C LEU A 72 13.73 5.13 8.74
N LYS A 73 14.31 5.08 7.53
CA LYS A 73 14.93 3.87 6.98
C LYS A 73 16.01 3.32 7.91
N ASN A 74 16.88 4.17 8.43
CA ASN A 74 17.92 3.75 9.36
C ASN A 74 17.35 3.23 10.69
N LEU A 75 16.31 3.89 11.23
CA LEU A 75 15.63 3.42 12.43
C LEU A 75 14.92 2.08 12.20
N LEU A 76 14.28 1.88 11.05
CA LEU A 76 13.64 0.61 10.70
C LEU A 76 14.67 -0.53 10.58
N GLU A 77 15.88 -0.24 10.10
CA GLU A 77 16.99 -1.21 10.09
C GLU A 77 17.53 -1.49 11.49
N GLU A 78 17.67 -0.44 12.32
CA GLU A 78 18.14 -0.55 13.71
C GLU A 78 17.19 -1.40 14.57
N TYR A 79 15.88 -1.14 14.46
CA TYR A 79 14.82 -1.84 15.20
C TYR A 79 14.22 -3.02 14.42
N PHE A 80 14.86 -3.47 13.34
CA PHE A 80 14.32 -4.46 12.40
C PHE A 80 13.82 -5.74 13.09
N GLU A 81 14.64 -6.28 14.00
CA GLU A 81 14.34 -7.53 14.68
C GLU A 81 13.23 -7.36 15.72
N GLU A 82 13.22 -6.25 16.46
CA GLU A 82 12.17 -5.94 17.43
C GLU A 82 10.81 -5.76 16.74
N LEU A 83 10.77 -5.02 15.63
CA LEU A 83 9.56 -4.84 14.84
C LEU A 83 9.04 -6.16 14.26
N ALA A 84 9.94 -7.02 13.76
CA ALA A 84 9.56 -8.34 13.28
C ALA A 84 9.00 -9.24 14.40
N GLN A 85 9.54 -9.14 15.62
CA GLN A 85 9.02 -9.85 16.78
C GLN A 85 7.64 -9.33 17.18
N ILE A 86 7.42 -8.01 17.20
CA ILE A 86 6.10 -7.41 17.45
C ILE A 86 5.07 -7.94 16.44
N ILE A 87 5.42 -7.95 15.14
CA ILE A 87 4.54 -8.52 14.09
C ILE A 87 4.23 -10.00 14.37
N THR A 88 5.23 -10.81 14.73
CA THR A 88 4.99 -12.22 15.07
C THR A 88 4.09 -12.36 16.29
N MET A 89 4.28 -11.53 17.31
CA MET A 89 3.52 -11.60 18.55
C MET A 89 2.07 -11.15 18.38
N GLU A 90 1.79 -10.16 17.53
CA GLU A 90 0.42 -9.65 17.31
C GLU A 90 -0.30 -10.33 16.12
N ALA A 91 0.39 -10.61 15.02
CA ALA A 91 -0.20 -11.19 13.81
C ALA A 91 -0.06 -12.72 13.70
N GLY A 92 0.83 -13.35 14.49
CA GLY A 92 0.97 -14.81 14.56
C GLY A 92 1.77 -15.47 13.42
N LYS A 93 2.20 -14.71 12.40
CA LYS A 93 3.04 -15.24 11.33
C LYS A 93 4.44 -15.59 11.84
N THR A 94 5.10 -16.51 11.15
CA THR A 94 6.44 -16.95 11.56
C THR A 94 7.44 -15.80 11.51
N ILE A 95 8.48 -15.83 12.36
CA ILE A 95 9.49 -14.75 12.39
C ILE A 95 10.17 -14.56 11.01
N GLY A 96 10.29 -15.62 10.21
CA GLY A 96 10.81 -15.52 8.85
C GLY A 96 9.90 -14.67 7.94
N GLU A 97 8.59 -14.87 8.02
CA GLU A 97 7.61 -14.08 7.27
C GLU A 97 7.51 -12.65 7.77
N SER A 98 7.54 -12.42 9.09
CA SER A 98 7.57 -11.07 9.68
C SER A 98 8.81 -10.29 9.24
N ARG A 99 9.98 -10.94 9.22
CA ARG A 99 11.20 -10.33 8.66
C ARG A 99 11.05 -10.02 7.17
N GLY A 100 10.42 -10.91 6.42
CA GLY A 100 10.10 -10.69 5.01
C GLY A 100 9.22 -9.46 4.81
N GLU A 101 8.14 -9.33 5.59
CA GLU A 101 7.27 -8.15 5.58
C GLU A 101 8.02 -6.87 5.94
N MET A 102 8.84 -6.89 6.99
CA MET A 102 9.64 -5.73 7.38
C MET A 102 10.61 -5.30 6.28
N ARG A 103 11.20 -6.24 5.55
CA ARG A 103 12.03 -5.90 4.38
C ARG A 103 11.20 -5.21 3.30
N ARG A 104 9.99 -5.68 3.01
CA ARG A 104 9.08 -5.03 2.04
C ARG A 104 8.61 -3.66 2.50
N ALA A 105 8.42 -3.46 3.81
CA ALA A 105 8.12 -2.15 4.38
C ALA A 105 9.30 -1.18 4.20
N ILE A 106 10.54 -1.63 4.47
CA ILE A 106 11.76 -0.84 4.25
C ILE A 106 11.91 -0.48 2.77
N GLU A 107 11.67 -1.42 1.84
CA GLU A 107 11.71 -1.16 0.38
C GLU A 107 10.77 -0.01 -0.02
N ASN A 108 9.58 0.10 0.59
CA ASN A 108 8.67 1.22 0.33
C ASN A 108 9.25 2.55 0.80
N VAL A 109 9.94 2.58 1.94
CA VAL A 109 10.65 3.78 2.43
C VAL A 109 11.82 4.12 1.52
N GLU A 110 12.57 3.13 1.03
CA GLU A 110 13.67 3.34 0.08
C GLU A 110 13.17 3.94 -1.25
N VAL A 111 12.06 3.44 -1.78
CA VAL A 111 11.43 4.03 -2.96
C VAL A 111 10.94 5.44 -2.66
N ALA A 112 10.34 5.68 -1.49
CA ALA A 112 9.93 7.02 -1.06
C ALA A 112 11.13 7.97 -0.88
N CYS A 113 12.34 7.48 -0.56
CA CYS A 113 13.55 8.30 -0.62
C CYS A 113 13.84 8.81 -2.04
N GLY A 114 13.31 8.18 -3.09
CA GLY A 114 13.31 8.72 -4.46
C GLY A 114 12.40 9.94 -4.69
N ILE A 115 11.71 10.44 -3.66
CA ILE A 115 10.71 11.52 -3.79
C ILE A 115 11.21 12.79 -4.51
N PRO A 116 12.48 13.25 -4.40
CA PRO A 116 12.90 14.43 -5.15
C PRO A 116 12.81 14.24 -6.66
N GLN A 117 13.06 13.02 -7.16
CA GLN A 117 12.89 12.68 -8.57
C GLN A 117 11.41 12.49 -8.92
N MET A 118 10.64 11.78 -8.08
CA MET A 118 9.24 11.49 -8.36
C MET A 118 8.33 12.74 -8.28
N MET A 119 8.70 13.75 -7.51
CA MET A 119 8.00 15.03 -7.42
C MET A 119 8.36 16.01 -8.54
N GLN A 120 9.33 15.70 -9.41
CA GLN A 120 9.70 16.60 -10.50
C GLN A 120 8.49 16.90 -11.37
N GLY A 121 8.31 18.18 -11.66
CA GLY A 121 7.44 18.65 -12.72
C GLY A 121 8.00 18.34 -14.10
N VAL A 122 7.25 18.70 -15.13
CA VAL A 122 7.76 18.75 -16.51
C VAL A 122 7.48 20.14 -17.08
N ILE A 123 8.39 20.64 -17.93
CA ILE A 123 8.27 21.92 -18.62
C ILE A 123 8.25 21.66 -20.13
N SER A 124 7.40 22.40 -20.83
CA SER A 124 7.40 22.53 -22.29
C SER A 124 7.63 24.01 -22.62
N GLU A 125 8.81 24.32 -23.14
CA GLU A 125 9.15 25.67 -23.60
C GLU A 125 8.44 25.95 -24.94
N ASP A 126 8.11 27.23 -25.19
CA ASP A 126 7.57 27.71 -26.47
C ASP A 126 6.33 26.94 -26.99
N VAL A 127 5.39 26.58 -26.10
CA VAL A 127 4.08 26.05 -26.54
C VAL A 127 3.33 27.04 -27.44
N ALA A 128 3.67 28.33 -27.31
CA ALA A 128 3.40 29.41 -28.27
C ALA A 128 4.50 30.48 -28.15
N PRO A 129 4.63 31.44 -29.10
CA PRO A 129 5.71 32.44 -29.05
C PRO A 129 5.75 33.23 -27.73
N GLY A 130 6.79 32.99 -26.95
CA GLY A 130 6.99 33.63 -25.64
C GLY A 130 6.04 33.13 -24.54
N ILE A 131 5.53 31.90 -24.68
CA ILE A 131 4.67 31.24 -23.71
C ILE A 131 5.25 29.86 -23.41
N ASP A 132 5.64 29.65 -22.15
CA ASP A 132 6.08 28.37 -21.61
C ASP A 132 4.96 27.74 -20.77
N GLU A 133 4.93 26.41 -20.72
CA GLU A 133 3.98 25.65 -19.91
C GLU A 133 4.72 24.73 -18.94
N MET A 134 4.34 24.77 -17.66
CA MET A 134 4.93 23.90 -16.63
C MET A 134 3.87 23.16 -15.82
N MET A 135 4.12 21.88 -15.60
CA MET A 135 3.37 21.00 -14.70
C MET A 135 4.13 20.91 -13.38
N ILE A 136 3.48 21.22 -12.26
CA ILE A 136 4.03 20.99 -10.91
C ILE A 136 3.11 20.10 -10.09
N ARG A 137 3.71 19.29 -9.19
CA ARG A 137 2.99 18.40 -8.27
C ARG A 137 2.90 19.03 -6.88
N GLN A 138 1.70 19.08 -6.31
CA GLN A 138 1.46 19.63 -4.97
C GLN A 138 0.93 18.53 -4.02
N PRO A 139 1.54 18.28 -2.86
CA PRO A 139 1.07 17.23 -1.95
C PRO A 139 -0.33 17.54 -1.40
N VAL A 140 -1.14 16.50 -1.13
CA VAL A 140 -2.54 16.63 -0.69
C VAL A 140 -2.80 16.47 0.81
N GLY A 141 -1.83 16.02 1.61
CA GLY A 141 -1.98 15.93 3.08
C GLY A 141 -1.45 14.63 3.70
N VAL A 142 -1.91 14.33 4.93
CA VAL A 142 -1.49 13.18 5.77
C VAL A 142 -2.43 11.98 5.56
N ALA A 143 -1.89 10.75 5.58
CA ALA A 143 -2.65 9.49 5.50
C ALA A 143 -2.51 8.67 6.80
N ALA A 144 -3.51 7.83 7.12
CA ALA A 144 -3.55 6.99 8.33
C ALA A 144 -3.74 5.50 7.98
N ALA A 145 -3.22 4.60 8.82
CA ALA A 145 -3.40 3.15 8.74
C ALA A 145 -3.70 2.58 10.15
N ILE A 146 -4.67 1.66 10.27
CA ILE A 146 -5.14 1.10 11.55
C ILE A 146 -5.29 -0.42 11.41
N PRO A 147 -4.54 -1.24 12.15
CA PRO A 147 -4.73 -2.69 12.21
C PRO A 147 -5.62 -3.14 13.38
N SER A 148 -6.27 -4.30 13.26
CA SER A 148 -7.14 -4.96 14.25
C SER A 148 -6.58 -6.33 14.70
N TYR A 149 -7.20 -7.02 15.70
CA TYR A 149 -7.55 -8.47 15.78
C TYR A 149 -7.58 -9.06 17.22
N GLU A 150 -8.46 -10.06 17.45
CA GLU A 150 -8.63 -10.87 18.68
C GLU A 150 -8.49 -12.41 18.48
N ASN A 151 -8.13 -13.08 19.58
CA ASN A 151 -8.21 -14.49 20.00
C ASN A 151 -7.80 -15.63 19.01
N GLY A 152 -6.73 -16.34 19.38
CA GLY A 152 -5.96 -17.32 18.62
C GLY A 152 -6.73 -18.32 17.76
N ALA A 153 -6.34 -18.30 16.49
CA ALA A 153 -7.11 -18.82 15.39
C ALA A 153 -6.28 -19.84 14.60
N PHE A 154 -6.01 -20.99 15.21
CA PHE A 154 -5.30 -22.06 14.52
C PHE A 154 -6.22 -22.85 13.60
N VAL A 155 -5.95 -22.79 12.30
CA VAL A 155 -6.55 -23.65 11.28
C VAL A 155 -5.41 -24.41 10.60
N ARG A 156 -5.59 -25.71 10.38
CA ARG A 156 -4.57 -26.54 9.71
C ARG A 156 -4.56 -26.28 8.20
N PRO A 157 -3.40 -26.41 7.54
CA PRO A 157 -3.33 -26.45 6.08
C PRO A 157 -4.30 -27.50 5.52
N THR A 158 -5.20 -27.06 4.64
CA THR A 158 -6.28 -27.89 4.10
C THR A 158 -6.23 -27.82 2.57
N ILE A 159 -6.29 -28.98 1.91
CA ILE A 159 -6.37 -29.05 0.44
C ILE A 159 -7.74 -29.62 0.08
N LEU A 160 -8.51 -28.85 -0.69
CA LEU A 160 -9.79 -29.28 -1.25
C LEU A 160 -9.57 -29.73 -2.69
N GLN A 161 -9.77 -31.02 -2.97
CA GLN A 161 -9.64 -31.58 -4.31
C GLN A 161 -10.98 -31.59 -5.06
N ASN A 162 -10.90 -31.49 -6.39
CA ASN A 162 -12.07 -31.57 -7.29
C ASN A 162 -13.16 -30.55 -6.93
N VAL A 163 -12.76 -29.32 -6.60
CA VAL A 163 -13.71 -28.25 -6.29
C VAL A 163 -14.54 -27.93 -7.53
N ASN A 164 -15.86 -27.86 -7.38
CA ASN A 164 -16.76 -27.47 -8.46
C ASN A 164 -16.50 -25.99 -8.83
N PRO A 165 -16.08 -25.68 -10.07
CA PRO A 165 -15.82 -24.31 -10.52
C PRO A 165 -17.03 -23.37 -10.37
N ALA A 166 -18.26 -23.92 -10.43
CA ALA A 166 -19.48 -23.14 -10.27
C ALA A 166 -19.93 -23.00 -8.81
N GLY A 167 -19.35 -23.78 -7.90
CA GLY A 167 -19.75 -23.86 -6.49
C GLY A 167 -19.31 -22.68 -5.64
N GLU A 168 -19.87 -22.57 -4.44
CA GLU A 168 -19.62 -21.48 -3.49
C GLU A 168 -18.14 -21.36 -3.11
N ILE A 169 -17.48 -22.48 -2.80
CA ILE A 169 -16.05 -22.52 -2.43
C ILE A 169 -15.15 -21.88 -3.50
N ALA A 170 -15.49 -22.02 -4.79
CA ALA A 170 -14.71 -21.44 -5.88
C ALA A 170 -14.88 -19.91 -6.00
N ARG A 171 -15.91 -19.33 -5.37
CA ARG A 171 -16.28 -17.91 -5.45
C ARG A 171 -15.98 -17.14 -4.15
N THR A 172 -15.74 -17.85 -3.05
CA THR A 172 -15.51 -17.27 -1.73
C THR A 172 -14.01 -17.09 -1.45
N GLU A 173 -13.63 -15.90 -1.00
CA GLU A 173 -12.31 -15.68 -0.42
C GLU A 173 -12.26 -16.27 1.00
N ILE A 174 -11.61 -17.43 1.14
CA ILE A 174 -11.56 -18.17 2.42
C ILE A 174 -10.67 -17.47 3.45
N PHE A 175 -9.63 -16.76 3.00
CA PHE A 175 -8.69 -15.98 3.81
C PHE A 175 -7.99 -16.77 4.94
N GLY A 176 -7.89 -18.09 4.79
CA GLY A 176 -7.22 -19.03 5.69
C GLY A 176 -6.34 -20.03 4.92
N PRO A 177 -5.68 -20.98 5.60
CA PRO A 177 -4.71 -21.88 4.98
C PRO A 177 -5.40 -23.02 4.19
N VAL A 178 -6.24 -22.67 3.21
CA VAL A 178 -7.02 -23.59 2.39
C VAL A 178 -6.65 -23.43 0.91
N LEU A 179 -6.16 -24.50 0.28
CA LEU A 179 -5.89 -24.55 -1.15
C LEU A 179 -6.98 -25.35 -1.86
N SER A 180 -7.66 -24.73 -2.82
CA SER A 180 -8.68 -25.37 -3.66
C SER A 180 -8.09 -25.78 -5.01
N LEU A 181 -8.27 -27.05 -5.39
CA LEU A 181 -7.82 -27.60 -6.67
C LEU A 181 -8.99 -27.82 -7.61
N ILE A 182 -8.91 -27.18 -8.77
CA ILE A 182 -9.88 -27.23 -9.86
C ILE A 182 -9.18 -27.79 -11.09
N HIS A 183 -9.80 -28.77 -11.74
CA HIS A 183 -9.28 -29.38 -12.96
C HIS A 183 -9.95 -28.76 -14.19
N VAL A 184 -9.14 -28.34 -15.15
CA VAL A 184 -9.53 -27.87 -16.47
C VAL A 184 -8.62 -28.51 -17.51
N ASN A 185 -9.09 -28.65 -18.75
CA ASN A 185 -8.37 -29.39 -19.78
C ASN A 185 -7.38 -28.52 -20.56
N THR A 186 -7.66 -27.22 -20.65
CA THR A 186 -6.89 -26.30 -21.49
C THR A 186 -6.58 -25.00 -20.76
N ILE A 187 -5.56 -24.29 -21.24
CA ILE A 187 -5.24 -22.94 -20.76
C ILE A 187 -6.38 -21.95 -21.04
N ASP A 188 -7.10 -22.14 -22.14
CA ASP A 188 -8.27 -21.34 -22.50
C ASP A 188 -9.38 -21.48 -21.44
N GLU A 189 -9.67 -22.71 -21.01
CA GLU A 189 -10.62 -22.97 -19.92
C GLU A 189 -10.14 -22.38 -18.59
N ALA A 190 -8.84 -22.48 -18.29
CA ALA A 190 -8.26 -21.86 -17.09
C ALA A 190 -8.41 -20.33 -17.08
N ILE A 191 -8.10 -19.67 -18.20
CA ILE A 191 -8.23 -18.22 -18.36
C ILE A 191 -9.70 -17.82 -18.26
N ALA A 192 -10.61 -18.55 -18.93
CA ALA A 192 -12.04 -18.29 -18.85
C ALA A 192 -12.57 -18.41 -17.42
N PHE A 193 -12.10 -19.40 -16.66
CA PHE A 193 -12.45 -19.56 -15.25
C PHE A 193 -11.98 -18.37 -14.41
N VAL A 194 -10.70 -17.98 -14.50
CA VAL A 194 -10.16 -16.82 -13.77
C VAL A 194 -10.89 -15.53 -14.14
N ASN A 195 -11.17 -15.33 -15.42
CA ASN A 195 -11.87 -14.15 -15.91
C ASN A 195 -13.35 -14.11 -15.49
N GLY A 196 -13.99 -15.26 -15.32
CA GLY A 196 -15.35 -15.36 -14.79
C GLY A 196 -15.48 -15.07 -13.28
N GLY A 197 -14.36 -15.01 -12.55
CA GLY A 197 -14.32 -14.67 -11.13
C GLY A 197 -14.58 -13.20 -10.85
N GLN A 198 -15.12 -12.92 -9.66
CA GLN A 198 -15.39 -11.56 -9.16
C GLN A 198 -14.11 -10.77 -8.88
N TYR A 199 -13.09 -11.46 -8.36
CA TYR A 199 -11.82 -10.85 -7.97
C TYR A 199 -10.78 -10.94 -9.09
N GLY A 200 -9.85 -9.98 -9.08
CA GLY A 200 -8.81 -9.82 -10.09
C GLY A 200 -7.50 -9.31 -9.50
N ASN A 201 -7.16 -9.73 -8.28
CA ASN A 201 -5.97 -9.23 -7.59
C ASN A 201 -4.67 -9.76 -8.21
N MET A 202 -4.57 -11.08 -8.32
CA MET A 202 -3.36 -11.76 -8.77
C MET A 202 -3.68 -13.08 -9.46
N ALA A 203 -2.91 -13.45 -10.48
CA ALA A 203 -2.96 -14.77 -11.09
C ALA A 203 -1.56 -15.23 -11.51
N CYS A 204 -1.27 -16.52 -11.32
CA CYS A 204 0.04 -17.11 -11.62
C CYS A 204 -0.08 -18.30 -12.56
N LEU A 205 0.86 -18.43 -13.50
CA LEU A 205 0.99 -19.58 -14.39
C LEU A 205 2.37 -20.23 -14.23
N PHE A 206 2.39 -21.54 -13.99
CA PHE A 206 3.61 -22.35 -14.04
C PHE A 206 3.69 -23.08 -15.38
N THR A 207 4.68 -22.75 -16.20
CA THR A 207 4.85 -23.31 -17.54
C THR A 207 6.27 -23.15 -18.07
N ASN A 208 6.67 -24.01 -19.01
CA ASN A 208 7.86 -23.85 -19.83
C ASN A 208 7.56 -23.28 -21.23
N SER A 209 6.27 -23.05 -21.56
CA SER A 209 5.85 -22.56 -22.87
C SER A 209 5.76 -21.03 -22.90
N GLY A 210 6.62 -20.40 -23.69
CA GLY A 210 6.59 -18.95 -23.91
C GLY A 210 5.27 -18.46 -24.54
N ALA A 211 4.65 -19.28 -25.40
CA ALA A 211 3.36 -18.97 -26.01
C ALA A 211 2.24 -18.97 -24.96
N ALA A 212 2.20 -19.96 -24.07
CA ALA A 212 1.24 -20.03 -22.96
C ALA A 212 1.44 -18.86 -21.98
N ALA A 213 2.70 -18.58 -21.60
CA ALA A 213 3.03 -17.45 -20.74
C ALA A 213 2.63 -16.10 -21.36
N ARG A 214 2.84 -15.92 -22.67
CA ARG A 214 2.36 -14.73 -23.37
C ARG A 214 0.84 -14.67 -23.34
N LYS A 215 0.14 -15.73 -23.76
CA LYS A 215 -1.33 -15.77 -23.77
C LYS A 215 -1.92 -15.38 -22.42
N PHE A 216 -1.46 -16.03 -21.35
CA PHE A 216 -1.89 -15.77 -19.98
C PHE A 216 -1.71 -14.31 -19.56
N ARG A 217 -0.55 -13.70 -19.84
CA ARG A 217 -0.28 -12.29 -19.49
C ARG A 217 -1.22 -11.30 -20.18
N TYR A 218 -1.71 -11.59 -21.38
CA TYR A 218 -2.55 -10.67 -22.15
C TYR A 218 -4.04 -10.90 -21.93
N GLU A 219 -4.45 -12.14 -21.67
CA GLU A 219 -5.87 -12.51 -21.63
C GLU A 219 -6.44 -12.63 -20.22
N VAL A 220 -5.62 -12.86 -19.19
CA VAL A 220 -6.09 -12.90 -17.81
C VAL A 220 -6.41 -11.50 -17.29
N GLN A 221 -7.60 -11.35 -16.72
CA GLN A 221 -8.13 -10.13 -16.12
C GLN A 221 -7.79 -10.07 -14.63
N ALA A 222 -6.50 -10.02 -14.33
CA ALA A 222 -5.97 -9.75 -12.99
C ALA A 222 -4.81 -8.77 -13.10
N GLY A 223 -4.67 -7.87 -12.13
CA GLY A 223 -3.70 -6.79 -12.28
C GLY A 223 -2.27 -7.14 -11.88
N ASN A 224 -2.03 -8.23 -11.13
CA ASN A 224 -0.68 -8.74 -10.86
C ASN A 224 -0.51 -10.15 -11.46
N ILE A 225 0.37 -10.29 -12.47
CA ILE A 225 0.57 -11.57 -13.18
C ILE A 225 1.93 -12.18 -12.86
N GLY A 226 1.93 -13.42 -12.38
CA GLY A 226 3.13 -14.23 -12.14
C GLY A 226 3.38 -15.29 -13.19
N ILE A 227 4.63 -15.44 -13.65
CA ILE A 227 5.06 -16.59 -14.47
C ILE A 227 6.15 -17.33 -13.69
N ASN A 228 5.90 -18.60 -13.37
CA ASN A 228 6.79 -19.45 -12.57
C ASN A 228 7.13 -18.88 -11.18
N ILE A 229 6.17 -18.17 -10.57
CA ILE A 229 6.26 -17.61 -9.23
C ILE A 229 4.91 -17.77 -8.53
N GLY A 230 4.91 -18.16 -7.26
CA GLY A 230 3.67 -18.42 -6.50
C GLY A 230 2.95 -17.14 -6.07
N VAL A 231 3.72 -16.13 -5.65
CA VAL A 231 3.22 -14.86 -5.13
C VAL A 231 3.82 -13.72 -5.95
N ALA A 232 3.06 -13.19 -6.90
CA ALA A 232 3.47 -12.15 -7.85
C ALA A 232 3.31 -10.73 -7.28
N VAL A 233 3.79 -10.48 -6.06
CA VAL A 233 3.73 -9.14 -5.46
C VAL A 233 4.77 -8.25 -6.14
N PRO A 234 4.38 -7.09 -6.70
CA PRO A 234 5.31 -6.17 -7.33
C PRO A 234 6.35 -5.65 -6.33
N MET A 235 7.54 -5.34 -6.82
CA MET A 235 8.52 -4.56 -6.05
C MET A 235 7.96 -3.16 -5.77
N ALA A 236 8.38 -2.52 -4.68
CA ALA A 236 7.83 -1.22 -4.24
C ALA A 236 7.89 -0.09 -5.29
N TYR A 237 8.76 -0.20 -6.30
CA TYR A 237 8.89 0.73 -7.41
C TYR A 237 7.93 0.43 -8.58
N PHE A 238 7.06 -0.57 -8.46
CA PHE A 238 5.90 -0.79 -9.31
C PHE A 238 4.60 -0.60 -8.51
N PRO A 239 3.50 -0.17 -9.14
CA PRO A 239 2.21 -0.12 -8.46
C PRO A 239 1.70 -1.53 -8.10
N PHE A 240 1.04 -1.68 -6.96
CA PHE A 240 0.31 -2.89 -6.59
C PHE A 240 -1.08 -2.87 -7.23
N SER A 241 -1.23 -3.50 -8.40
CA SER A 241 -2.43 -3.37 -9.24
C SER A 241 -3.42 -4.51 -9.06
N GLY A 242 -4.47 -4.30 -8.27
CA GLY A 242 -5.65 -5.17 -8.31
C GLY A 242 -6.65 -4.72 -9.38
N TRP A 243 -7.38 -5.64 -10.01
CA TRP A 243 -8.45 -5.36 -10.97
C TRP A 243 -9.80 -5.87 -10.44
N LYS A 244 -10.90 -5.49 -11.10
CA LYS A 244 -12.29 -5.87 -10.74
C LYS A 244 -12.61 -5.45 -9.30
N GLU A 245 -13.38 -6.25 -8.56
CA GLU A 245 -13.74 -6.00 -7.16
C GLU A 245 -12.53 -6.10 -6.19
N SER A 246 -11.31 -6.37 -6.70
CA SER A 246 -10.09 -6.30 -5.89
C SER A 246 -9.50 -4.89 -5.81
N PHE A 247 -10.05 -3.91 -6.53
CA PHE A 247 -9.59 -2.52 -6.45
C PHE A 247 -10.68 -1.54 -6.89
N PHE A 248 -10.89 -0.51 -6.07
CA PHE A 248 -11.80 0.60 -6.38
C PHE A 248 -11.01 1.90 -6.51
N GLY A 249 -10.92 2.42 -7.74
CA GLY A 249 -10.21 3.67 -8.03
C GLY A 249 -9.50 3.62 -9.38
N THR A 250 -8.55 4.52 -9.56
CA THR A 250 -7.73 4.61 -10.80
C THR A 250 -6.24 4.50 -10.51
N LEU A 251 -5.79 5.08 -9.40
CA LEU A 251 -4.39 5.06 -9.00
C LEU A 251 -4.17 3.99 -7.91
N HIS A 252 -3.45 2.95 -8.28
CA HIS A 252 -3.08 1.85 -7.38
C HIS A 252 -2.11 2.28 -6.26
N GLY A 253 -1.90 1.40 -5.29
CA GLY A 253 -0.91 1.64 -4.23
C GLY A 253 0.53 1.59 -4.77
N GLN A 254 1.46 2.20 -4.05
CA GLN A 254 2.91 2.21 -4.29
C GLN A 254 3.38 2.98 -5.54
N SER A 255 4.69 3.24 -5.59
CA SER A 255 5.39 3.85 -6.73
C SER A 255 4.75 5.17 -7.23
N LYS A 256 4.83 5.43 -8.54
CA LYS A 256 4.33 6.63 -9.22
C LYS A 256 2.82 6.83 -9.04
N HIS A 257 2.03 5.75 -8.89
CA HIS A 257 0.61 5.87 -8.63
C HIS A 257 0.34 6.47 -7.25
N ALA A 258 1.10 6.08 -6.22
CA ALA A 258 1.01 6.71 -4.90
C ALA A 258 1.40 8.20 -4.97
N VAL A 259 2.42 8.56 -5.75
CA VAL A 259 2.82 9.97 -5.91
C VAL A 259 1.74 10.77 -6.60
N GLU A 260 1.16 10.26 -7.69
CA GLU A 260 0.04 10.92 -8.37
C GLU A 260 -1.21 11.00 -7.48
N PHE A 261 -1.48 9.97 -6.68
CA PHE A 261 -2.63 9.93 -5.78
C PHE A 261 -2.49 10.93 -4.62
N PHE A 262 -1.30 11.02 -4.04
CA PHE A 262 -1.00 11.93 -2.94
C PHE A 262 -0.57 13.33 -3.40
N THR A 263 -0.70 13.64 -4.70
CA THR A 263 -0.46 14.98 -5.23
C THR A 263 -1.62 15.48 -6.09
N GLN A 264 -1.73 16.80 -6.25
CA GLN A 264 -2.58 17.45 -7.23
C GLN A 264 -1.71 18.15 -8.26
N THR A 265 -2.09 17.99 -9.52
CA THR A 265 -1.44 18.67 -10.65
C THR A 265 -1.89 20.12 -10.71
N LYS A 266 -0.92 21.03 -10.81
CA LYS A 266 -1.16 22.44 -11.12
C LYS A 266 -0.38 22.81 -12.38
N VAL A 267 -1.10 23.34 -13.37
CA VAL A 267 -0.52 23.87 -14.60
C VAL A 267 -0.36 25.38 -14.45
N VAL A 268 0.83 25.89 -14.73
CA VAL A 268 1.12 27.33 -14.74
C VAL A 268 1.56 27.70 -16.16
N VAL A 269 0.89 28.70 -16.72
CA VAL A 269 1.25 29.31 -18.01
C VAL A 269 1.64 30.74 -17.72
N GLU A 270 2.87 31.10 -18.04
CA GLU A 270 3.43 32.42 -17.74
C GLU A 270 4.01 33.09 -18.98
N ARG A 271 3.96 34.43 -18.98
CA ARG A 271 4.57 35.27 -20.00
C ARG A 271 5.13 36.51 -19.32
N TRP A 272 6.38 36.84 -19.66
CA TRP A 272 7.10 37.98 -19.11
C TRP A 272 7.56 38.93 -20.24
N PRO A 273 6.70 39.83 -20.77
CA PRO A 273 7.06 40.79 -21.81
C PRO A 273 8.09 41.80 -21.32
N LYS A 274 9.04 42.15 -22.19
CA LYS A 274 10.09 43.13 -21.86
C LYS A 274 9.55 44.52 -21.54
N GLU A 275 8.40 44.93 -22.10
CA GLU A 275 7.77 46.22 -21.78
C GLU A 275 7.14 46.29 -20.37
N TRP A 276 7.03 45.18 -19.64
CA TRP A 276 6.43 45.12 -18.31
C TRP A 276 7.44 45.12 -17.16
N SER A 277 8.74 45.13 -17.46
CA SER A 277 9.79 45.37 -16.46
C SER A 277 10.00 46.88 -16.25
N ARG A 278 10.34 47.27 -15.01
CA ARG A 278 10.62 48.68 -14.66
C ARG A 278 11.72 49.22 -15.57
N GLN A 279 11.44 50.31 -16.29
CA GLN A 279 12.46 51.09 -16.97
C GLN A 279 13.13 52.00 -15.94
N PHE A 280 14.45 51.84 -15.75
CA PHE A 280 15.28 52.72 -14.93
C PHE A 280 15.80 53.90 -15.77
#